data_AF-A0A167I4K1-F1
#
_entry.id   AF-A0A167I4K1-F1
#
_cell.length_a   1.000
_cell.length_b   1.000
_cell.length_c   1.000
_cell.angle_alpha   90.00
_cell.angle_beta   90.00
_cell.angle_gamma   90.00
#
_symmetry.space_group_name_H-M   'P 1'
#
loop_
_entity.id
_entity.type
_entity.pdbx_description
1 polymer ?
#
loop_
_entity_poly.entity_id
_entity_poly.type
_entity_poly.pdbx_seq_one_letter_code
_entity_poly.pdbx_strand_id
1 'polypeptide(L)'
;MASGPRKYPLCKMYGRALLSALTLLTIASLVGGQTARTITFKNQCSSDVWIQPTSGAAGTCSAGCPGGSTCAGGGNPNCYWNNPTPNTGNWRVTQGSSSVITFPNYAGVNTAWNGNFAFCQDGTTCQQPAATCDASGCGTTGPYALAEFNLAVTGTDFYDVSIISGVAVPISITPEVVDSTNLQSGNPYACGNPGSPNPDTATLGAASWNMQPPSTTYQWVTPPSLRSPQTCTSNSNCPSGQACGVIFNSGSFEEVCGYLSGYWSEGAICGFNSPTSLFPCQQTVTNGQYTTTISGFQGCGGTSGSCYSTGADEYCCGCANWNTVLGTQYVPASTAQCVNNNPTWDNDILPTLEWLKQGCPNCYTFPYDDFSSTFTCTKSYGSYNIQNYTVTLCPSGVSWGGTGGTSPPSNPTTTTTSGNPAPTAGTCSGTVYNSGTQVCDNGQICPTGEYYCAGACYSPASQCCSTGQLVTSSSGCTCNGAGYDGGAYVCDDGMLCPTGDYGCAGACYSPDSYGCCNGALTAAGQGC
;
A
#
# COMPACT_ATOMS: atom_id res chain seq x y z
N MET A 1 -9.87 57.83 64.73
CA MET A 1 -10.72 56.97 65.58
C MET A 1 -10.99 55.69 64.79
N ALA A 2 -10.55 54.58 65.35
CA ALA A 2 -10.51 53.27 64.70
C ALA A 2 -11.77 52.45 65.04
N SER A 3 -12.36 51.79 64.05
CA SER A 3 -13.12 50.55 64.23
C SER A 3 -13.53 49.97 62.87
N GLY A 4 -13.08 48.75 62.57
CA GLY A 4 -13.56 47.97 61.43
C GLY A 4 -12.89 46.59 61.43
N PRO A 5 -13.55 45.53 61.92
CA PRO A 5 -12.85 44.30 62.28
C PRO A 5 -13.03 43.12 61.30
N ARG A 6 -12.06 42.21 61.42
CA ARG A 6 -12.09 40.74 61.26
C ARG A 6 -11.99 40.10 59.86
N LYS A 7 -10.91 39.32 59.73
CA LYS A 7 -10.57 38.38 58.67
C LYS A 7 -10.78 36.91 59.13
N TYR A 8 -10.94 36.05 58.12
CA TYR A 8 -10.69 34.59 57.99
C TYR A 8 -11.79 33.60 58.44
N PRO A 9 -11.79 32.35 57.91
CA PRO A 9 -11.73 31.95 56.48
C PRO A 9 -12.69 30.78 56.16
N LEU A 10 -12.98 30.48 54.89
CA LEU A 10 -13.58 29.18 54.50
C LEU A 10 -13.19 28.72 53.08
N CYS A 11 -12.34 27.69 53.07
CA CYS A 11 -12.13 26.54 52.19
C CYS A 11 -12.86 26.35 50.82
N LYS A 12 -12.04 25.86 49.86
CA LYS A 12 -12.29 24.86 48.78
C LYS A 12 -13.22 25.22 47.60
N MET A 13 -12.65 25.23 46.39
CA MET A 13 -12.67 24.05 45.50
C MET A 13 -11.75 24.26 44.28
N TYR A 14 -10.93 23.24 43.99
CA TYR A 14 -10.14 23.12 42.77
C TYR A 14 -11.05 22.72 41.60
N GLY A 15 -11.15 23.56 40.58
CA GLY A 15 -11.69 23.20 39.28
C GLY A 15 -10.57 23.07 38.26
N ARG A 16 -10.22 21.83 37.90
CA ARG A 16 -9.46 21.51 36.67
C ARG A 16 -10.45 21.51 35.50
N ALA A 17 -10.10 22.18 34.40
CA ALA A 17 -10.23 21.70 33.02
C ALA A 17 -10.21 22.87 32.03
N LEU A 18 -9.21 22.89 31.14
CA LEU A 18 -9.35 22.93 29.67
C LEU A 18 -8.00 23.35 29.08
N LEU A 19 -7.19 22.36 28.72
CA LEU A 19 -6.17 22.54 27.69
C LEU A 19 -6.90 22.87 26.39
N SER A 20 -6.69 24.08 25.89
CA SER A 20 -7.13 24.50 24.57
C SER A 20 -6.26 23.80 23.54
N ALA A 21 -6.85 22.85 22.79
CA ALA A 21 -6.28 22.34 21.56
C ALA A 21 -6.32 23.48 20.53
N LEU A 22 -5.14 24.04 20.21
CA LEU A 22 -4.98 24.95 19.09
C LEU A 22 -5.02 24.13 17.80
N THR A 23 -6.21 23.89 17.26
CA THR A 23 -6.38 23.43 15.89
C THR A 23 -6.00 24.60 14.98
N LEU A 24 -4.86 24.52 14.30
CA LEU A 24 -4.51 25.44 13.22
C LEU A 24 -5.49 25.19 12.05
N LEU A 25 -6.64 25.87 12.08
CA LEU A 25 -7.45 26.07 10.89
C LEU A 25 -6.75 27.14 10.05
N THR A 26 -6.00 26.74 9.03
CA THR A 26 -5.58 27.65 7.97
C THR A 26 -6.84 28.12 7.24
N ILE A 27 -7.31 29.33 7.58
CA ILE A 27 -8.34 30.03 6.83
C ILE A 27 -7.71 30.43 5.49
N ALA A 28 -7.90 29.59 4.47
CA ALA A 28 -7.74 30.01 3.09
C ALA A 28 -8.81 31.08 2.83
N SER A 29 -8.34 32.26 2.43
CA SER A 29 -9.14 33.41 2.05
C SER A 29 -10.21 33.03 1.02
N LEU A 30 -11.47 33.07 1.47
CA LEU A 30 -12.68 33.06 0.65
C LEU A 30 -12.75 34.36 -0.16
N VAL A 31 -12.03 34.39 -1.28
CA VAL A 31 -12.30 35.33 -2.37
C VAL A 31 -12.54 34.49 -3.63
N GLY A 32 -13.82 34.25 -3.94
CA GLY A 32 -14.27 33.81 -5.28
C GLY A 32 -13.66 32.53 -5.86
N GLY A 33 -14.08 31.37 -5.39
CA GLY A 33 -14.49 30.30 -6.31
C GLY A 33 -13.45 29.37 -6.96
N GLN A 34 -12.25 29.17 -6.39
CA GLN A 34 -11.41 28.01 -6.72
C GLN A 34 -10.71 27.49 -5.45
N THR A 35 -11.14 26.34 -4.93
CA THR A 35 -10.43 25.65 -3.84
C THR A 35 -9.29 24.84 -4.43
N ALA A 36 -8.05 25.18 -4.08
CA ALA A 36 -6.90 24.33 -4.35
C ALA A 36 -7.06 22.99 -3.63
N ARG A 37 -6.58 21.90 -4.24
CA ARG A 37 -6.61 20.55 -3.65
C ARG A 37 -5.29 20.20 -3.01
N THR A 38 -5.29 19.24 -2.10
CA THR A 38 -4.07 18.80 -1.43
C THR A 38 -3.81 17.32 -1.59
N ILE A 39 -2.53 16.98 -1.69
CA ILE A 39 -2.01 15.64 -1.42
C ILE A 39 -1.15 15.72 -0.17
N THR A 40 -1.51 14.94 0.84
CA THR A 40 -0.78 14.81 2.11
C THR A 40 0.08 13.56 2.07
N PHE A 41 1.39 13.70 2.24
CA PHE A 41 2.31 12.57 2.40
C PHE A 41 2.54 12.33 3.87
N LYS A 42 2.13 11.17 4.39
CA LYS A 42 2.29 10.77 5.79
C LYS A 42 3.36 9.70 5.90
N ASN A 43 4.45 9.98 6.60
CA ASN A 43 5.55 9.04 6.77
C ASN A 43 5.34 8.13 7.99
N GLN A 44 5.03 6.84 7.74
CA GLN A 44 4.98 5.79 8.77
C GLN A 44 6.20 4.86 8.71
N CYS A 45 7.18 5.15 7.86
CA CYS A 45 8.43 4.40 7.80
C CYS A 45 9.22 4.56 9.10
N SER A 46 10.19 3.67 9.30
CA SER A 46 11.13 3.71 10.43
C SER A 46 12.21 4.79 10.30
N SER A 47 12.25 5.50 9.18
CA SER A 47 13.21 6.55 8.88
C SER A 47 12.60 7.61 7.97
N ASP A 48 13.39 8.63 7.62
CA ASP A 48 12.93 9.69 6.72
C ASP A 48 12.74 9.17 5.30
N VAL A 49 11.85 9.84 4.56
CA VAL A 49 11.61 9.54 3.15
C VAL A 49 11.70 10.83 2.35
N TRP A 50 12.36 10.77 1.20
CA TRP A 50 12.38 11.83 0.20
C TRP A 50 11.44 11.49 -0.93
N ILE A 51 10.68 12.49 -1.36
CA ILE A 51 9.74 12.41 -2.47
C ILE A 51 10.42 12.93 -3.74
N GLN A 52 10.24 12.23 -4.85
CA GLN A 52 10.69 12.64 -6.17
C GLN A 52 9.49 12.77 -7.12
N PRO A 53 9.01 14.00 -7.39
CA PRO A 53 7.92 14.22 -8.33
C PRO A 53 8.39 14.16 -9.79
N THR A 54 7.60 13.52 -10.65
CA THR A 54 7.72 13.63 -12.10
C THR A 54 6.38 14.07 -12.67
N SER A 55 6.36 15.19 -13.38
CA SER A 55 5.18 15.74 -14.01
C SER A 55 4.91 15.13 -15.39
N GLY A 56 3.64 14.98 -15.74
CA GLY A 56 3.19 14.62 -17.08
C GLY A 56 3.12 15.79 -18.06
N ALA A 57 2.90 15.47 -19.33
CA ALA A 57 2.72 16.46 -20.39
C ALA A 57 1.39 17.22 -20.22
N ALA A 58 1.43 18.54 -20.40
CA ALA A 58 0.30 19.46 -20.28
C ALA A 58 -0.20 19.97 -21.64
N GLY A 59 0.63 19.93 -22.68
CA GLY A 59 0.36 20.50 -23.99
C GLY A 59 1.63 20.61 -24.83
N THR A 60 1.62 21.45 -25.86
CA THR A 60 2.77 21.67 -26.74
C THR A 60 3.35 23.07 -26.59
N CYS A 61 4.67 23.18 -26.70
CA CYS A 61 5.36 24.47 -26.62
C CYS A 61 4.94 25.43 -27.73
N SER A 62 4.61 24.92 -28.92
CA SER A 62 4.20 25.71 -30.09
C SER A 62 2.83 26.38 -29.92
N ALA A 63 1.93 25.78 -29.14
CA ALA A 63 0.62 26.35 -28.82
C ALA A 63 0.68 27.36 -27.65
N GLY A 64 1.84 27.49 -26.99
CA GLY A 64 1.98 28.14 -25.71
C GLY A 64 1.61 27.20 -24.56
N CYS A 65 2.43 27.17 -23.52
CA CYS A 65 2.21 26.26 -22.40
C CYS A 65 1.00 26.68 -21.56
N PRO A 66 0.12 25.73 -21.19
CA PRO A 66 -0.96 25.98 -20.23
C PRO A 66 -0.46 26.59 -18.92
N GLY A 67 -1.32 27.35 -18.23
CA GLY A 67 -0.99 27.90 -16.91
C GLY A 67 -0.54 26.79 -15.96
N GLY A 68 0.55 27.01 -15.23
CA GLY A 68 1.11 25.97 -14.34
C GLY A 68 2.04 24.96 -15.00
N SER A 69 2.36 25.13 -16.29
CA SER A 69 3.29 24.26 -17.01
C SER A 69 4.43 25.05 -17.67
N THR A 70 5.54 24.37 -17.94
CA THR A 70 6.73 24.95 -18.56
C THR A 70 7.13 24.12 -19.77
N CYS A 71 7.60 24.78 -20.83
CA CYS A 71 8.12 24.09 -22.02
C CYS A 71 9.40 23.33 -21.62
N ALA A 72 9.50 22.05 -21.97
CA ALA A 72 10.70 21.25 -21.68
C ALA A 72 11.97 21.83 -22.31
N GLY A 73 11.85 22.45 -23.49
CA GLY A 73 13.00 22.94 -24.25
C GLY A 73 13.84 21.79 -24.83
N GLY A 74 15.06 22.09 -25.28
CA GLY A 74 16.03 21.06 -25.69
C GLY A 74 15.60 20.16 -26.87
N GLY A 75 14.66 20.59 -27.70
CA GLY A 75 14.10 19.79 -28.80
C GLY A 75 12.89 18.93 -28.43
N ASN A 76 12.50 18.87 -27.15
CA ASN A 76 11.24 18.28 -26.74
C ASN A 76 10.09 19.28 -26.98
N PRO A 77 9.09 18.95 -27.83
CA PRO A 77 8.02 19.89 -28.20
C PRO A 77 6.92 20.04 -27.14
N ASN A 78 7.01 19.33 -26.01
CA ASN A 78 5.94 19.27 -25.00
C ASN A 78 6.15 20.26 -23.85
N CYS A 79 5.04 20.76 -23.34
CA CYS A 79 4.96 21.42 -22.03
C CYS A 79 4.72 20.37 -20.96
N TYR A 80 5.31 20.54 -19.79
CA TYR A 80 5.11 19.67 -18.62
C TYR A 80 4.63 20.50 -17.44
N TRP A 81 3.74 19.93 -16.63
CA TRP A 81 3.29 20.59 -15.41
C TRP A 81 4.47 20.93 -14.50
N ASN A 82 4.42 22.08 -13.86
CA ASN A 82 5.43 22.41 -12.85
C ASN A 82 5.20 21.54 -11.62
N ASN A 83 6.27 20.95 -11.09
CA ASN A 83 6.20 20.24 -9.83
C ASN A 83 5.91 21.25 -8.70
N PRO A 84 4.80 21.08 -7.95
CA PRO A 84 4.45 21.98 -6.85
C PRO A 84 5.48 21.89 -5.72
N THR A 85 5.58 22.92 -4.89
CA THR A 85 6.50 22.93 -3.74
C THR A 85 5.79 22.43 -2.49
N PRO A 86 6.38 21.51 -1.70
CA PRO A 86 5.81 21.10 -0.42
C PRO A 86 5.71 22.26 0.57
N ASN A 87 4.74 22.20 1.49
CA ASN A 87 4.55 23.21 2.54
C ASN A 87 5.76 23.37 3.48
N THR A 88 6.59 22.34 3.59
CA THR A 88 7.85 22.35 4.35
C THR A 88 9.00 23.03 3.61
N GLY A 89 8.81 23.40 2.33
CA GLY A 89 9.85 23.97 1.47
C GLY A 89 10.91 22.95 1.01
N ASN A 90 10.75 21.68 1.35
CA ASN A 90 11.69 20.61 1.00
C ASN A 90 10.94 19.29 0.73
N TRP A 91 11.54 18.38 -0.05
CA TRP A 91 10.94 17.09 -0.40
C TRP A 91 11.13 15.98 0.64
N ARG A 92 11.71 16.29 1.81
CA ARG A 92 11.87 15.33 2.91
C ARG A 92 10.60 15.29 3.75
N VAL A 93 10.13 14.08 4.02
CA VAL A 93 9.08 13.80 5.00
C VAL A 93 9.75 13.11 6.17
N THR A 94 9.95 13.86 7.26
CA THR A 94 10.57 13.33 8.47
C THR A 94 9.76 12.16 9.03
N GLN A 95 10.43 11.17 9.62
CA GLN A 95 9.82 10.04 10.30
C GLN A 95 8.65 10.48 11.20
N GLY A 96 7.50 9.84 11.05
CA GLY A 96 6.29 10.11 11.84
C GLY A 96 5.59 11.44 11.53
N SER A 97 6.11 12.22 10.58
CA SER A 97 5.57 13.52 10.20
C SER A 97 4.78 13.46 8.88
N SER A 98 4.16 14.58 8.52
CA SER A 98 3.49 14.74 7.23
C SER A 98 4.01 15.95 6.46
N SER A 99 3.99 15.86 5.14
CA SER A 99 4.23 16.97 4.21
C SER A 99 3.01 17.16 3.32
N VAL A 100 2.63 18.39 3.00
CA VAL A 100 1.42 18.69 2.23
C VAL A 100 1.80 19.45 0.97
N ILE A 101 1.27 18.99 -0.16
CA ILE A 101 1.39 19.65 -1.44
C ILE A 101 0.04 20.21 -1.83
N THR A 102 0.02 21.48 -2.23
CA THR A 102 -1.20 22.16 -2.70
C THR A 102 -1.14 22.34 -4.22
N PHE A 103 -2.21 21.93 -4.90
CA PHE A 103 -2.37 22.01 -6.33
C PHE A 103 -3.34 23.15 -6.67
N PRO A 104 -2.84 24.28 -7.20
CA PRO A 104 -3.71 25.36 -7.65
C PRO A 104 -4.45 24.95 -8.94
N ASN A 105 -5.60 25.57 -9.14
CA ASN A 105 -6.32 25.49 -10.41
C ASN A 105 -5.84 26.63 -11.32
N TYR A 106 -5.75 26.35 -12.62
CA TYR A 106 -5.34 27.33 -13.63
C TYR A 106 -6.50 27.61 -14.59
N ALA A 107 -6.76 28.88 -14.87
CA ALA A 107 -7.85 29.28 -15.76
C ALA A 107 -7.65 28.72 -17.17
N GLY A 108 -8.73 28.19 -17.76
CA GLY A 108 -8.72 27.68 -19.13
C GLY A 108 -8.17 26.25 -19.29
N VAL A 109 -7.87 25.54 -18.19
CA VAL A 109 -7.40 24.15 -18.23
C VAL A 109 -8.27 23.28 -17.31
N ASN A 110 -8.62 22.07 -17.76
CA ASN A 110 -9.44 21.13 -16.98
C ASN A 110 -8.62 20.11 -16.16
N THR A 111 -7.30 20.26 -16.14
CA THR A 111 -6.37 19.43 -15.36
C THR A 111 -5.64 20.35 -14.41
N ALA A 112 -5.69 20.04 -13.12
CA ALA A 112 -4.95 20.77 -12.09
C ALA A 112 -3.49 20.32 -12.08
N TRP A 113 -3.26 19.02 -12.22
CA TRP A 113 -1.93 18.41 -12.33
C TRP A 113 -2.05 16.96 -12.78
N ASN A 114 -1.06 16.46 -13.51
CA ASN A 114 -0.86 15.03 -13.66
C ASN A 114 0.62 14.67 -13.57
N GLY A 115 0.91 13.50 -13.04
CA GLY A 115 2.26 13.03 -12.81
C GLY A 115 2.30 11.94 -11.74
N ASN A 116 3.49 11.65 -11.26
CA ASN A 116 3.70 10.66 -10.22
C ASN A 116 4.77 11.09 -9.22
N PHE A 117 4.83 10.35 -8.12
CA PHE A 117 5.81 10.52 -7.05
C PHE A 117 6.53 9.20 -6.82
N ALA A 118 7.85 9.19 -6.96
CA ALA A 118 8.72 8.13 -6.46
C ALA A 118 9.23 8.47 -5.05
N PHE A 119 9.73 7.48 -4.34
CA PHE A 119 10.13 7.61 -2.94
C PHE A 119 11.47 6.96 -2.69
N CYS A 120 12.32 7.64 -1.93
CA CYS A 120 13.58 7.09 -1.44
C CYS A 120 13.61 7.15 0.09
N GLN A 121 13.89 6.04 0.74
CA GLN A 121 13.98 5.96 2.19
C GLN A 121 15.42 6.15 2.67
N ASP A 122 15.59 6.82 3.81
CA ASP A 122 16.90 6.97 4.45
C ASP A 122 17.54 5.62 4.72
N GLY A 123 18.85 5.56 4.48
CA GLY A 123 19.64 4.32 4.50
C GLY A 123 19.57 3.48 3.20
N THR A 124 18.86 3.96 2.18
CA THR A 124 18.97 3.44 0.81
C THR A 124 19.74 4.41 -0.10
N THR A 125 19.94 4.04 -1.37
CA THR A 125 20.66 4.90 -2.32
C THR A 125 19.75 6.01 -2.86
N CYS A 126 19.70 7.15 -2.15
CA CYS A 126 19.07 8.38 -2.61
C CYS A 126 20.09 9.25 -3.35
N GLN A 127 19.96 9.44 -4.66
CA GLN A 127 20.93 10.17 -5.48
C GLN A 127 20.22 11.08 -6.49
N GLN A 128 19.96 12.35 -6.14
CA GLN A 128 19.84 13.46 -7.09
C GLN A 128 19.99 14.80 -6.34
N PRO A 129 20.78 15.76 -6.87
CA PRO A 129 20.78 17.15 -6.41
C PRO A 129 19.64 17.92 -7.10
N ALA A 130 18.43 17.88 -6.55
CA ALA A 130 17.39 18.84 -6.93
C ALA A 130 17.44 20.06 -5.99
N ALA A 131 17.14 21.27 -6.48
CA ALA A 131 17.21 22.50 -5.68
C ALA A 131 16.33 22.50 -4.41
N THR A 132 15.30 21.66 -4.39
CA THR A 132 14.34 21.49 -3.28
C THR A 132 14.64 20.22 -2.45
N CYS A 133 15.72 19.50 -2.76
CA CYS A 133 16.20 18.36 -2.00
C CYS A 133 17.36 18.80 -1.10
N ASP A 134 17.41 18.25 0.11
CA ASP A 134 18.52 18.55 1.03
C ASP A 134 19.78 17.79 0.62
N ALA A 135 20.83 17.87 1.45
CA ALA A 135 22.12 17.26 1.17
C ALA A 135 22.07 15.73 1.01
N SER A 136 21.00 15.06 1.47
CA SER A 136 20.80 13.63 1.30
C SER A 136 20.32 13.25 -0.11
N GLY A 137 19.81 14.23 -0.87
CA GLY A 137 19.23 14.00 -2.20
C GLY A 137 17.87 13.30 -2.15
N CYS A 138 17.16 13.31 -3.27
CA CYS A 138 15.80 12.75 -3.36
C CYS A 138 15.62 11.75 -4.51
N GLY A 139 16.67 11.49 -5.29
CA GLY A 139 16.59 10.63 -6.46
C GLY A 139 16.57 9.14 -6.13
N THR A 140 15.82 8.34 -6.87
CA THR A 140 15.89 6.87 -6.77
C THR A 140 16.82 6.31 -7.85
N THR A 141 17.74 5.40 -7.47
CA THR A 141 18.52 4.57 -8.44
C THR A 141 18.12 3.09 -8.39
N GLY A 142 17.24 2.74 -7.44
CA GLY A 142 16.70 1.40 -7.22
C GLY A 142 15.29 1.23 -7.79
N PRO A 143 14.60 0.13 -7.47
CA PRO A 143 13.19 -0.02 -7.77
C PRO A 143 12.37 1.01 -6.98
N TYR A 144 11.17 1.33 -7.44
CA TYR A 144 10.31 2.28 -6.75
C TYR A 144 8.84 1.98 -7.03
N ALA A 145 8.03 2.11 -5.98
CA ALA A 145 6.60 2.29 -6.15
C ALA A 145 6.34 3.76 -6.51
N LEU A 146 5.32 3.98 -7.34
CA LEU A 146 4.85 5.29 -7.74
C LEU A 146 3.45 5.54 -7.20
N ALA A 147 3.22 6.71 -6.61
CA ALA A 147 1.88 7.23 -6.44
C ALA A 147 1.55 8.07 -7.67
N GLU A 148 0.61 7.63 -8.51
CA GLU A 148 0.27 8.29 -9.77
C GLU A 148 -1.07 9.02 -9.64
N PHE A 149 -1.15 10.22 -10.22
CA PHE A 149 -2.37 11.02 -10.21
C PHE A 149 -2.59 11.73 -11.54
N ASN A 150 -3.86 11.79 -11.94
CA ASN A 150 -4.39 12.76 -12.88
C ASN A 150 -5.54 13.49 -12.20
N LEU A 151 -5.26 14.72 -11.76
CA LEU A 151 -6.17 15.55 -10.99
C LEU A 151 -6.96 16.44 -11.95
N ALA A 152 -8.24 16.14 -12.15
CA ALA A 152 -9.16 16.91 -13.00
C ALA A 152 -9.75 18.10 -12.23
N VAL A 153 -9.77 19.30 -12.82
CA VAL A 153 -10.40 20.50 -12.21
C VAL A 153 -11.90 20.29 -12.09
N THR A 154 -12.51 19.73 -13.14
CA THR A 154 -13.91 19.32 -13.18
C THR A 154 -14.00 17.86 -13.61
N GLY A 155 -14.93 17.11 -13.02
CA GLY A 155 -15.05 15.68 -13.27
C GLY A 155 -14.16 14.84 -12.34
N THR A 156 -13.71 13.72 -12.85
CA THR A 156 -13.15 12.63 -12.05
C THR A 156 -11.63 12.58 -12.08
N ASP A 157 -11.02 12.38 -10.92
CA ASP A 157 -9.60 12.12 -10.81
C ASP A 157 -9.31 10.65 -11.11
N PHE A 158 -8.14 10.39 -11.65
CA PHE A 158 -7.57 9.04 -11.77
C PHE A 158 -6.34 8.95 -10.89
N TYR A 159 -6.16 7.83 -10.20
CA TYR A 159 -5.00 7.59 -9.36
C TYR A 159 -4.77 6.09 -9.19
N ASP A 160 -3.53 5.74 -8.91
CA ASP A 160 -3.11 4.36 -8.74
C ASP A 160 -1.77 4.29 -8.00
N VAL A 161 -1.47 3.11 -7.49
CA VAL A 161 -0.13 2.76 -7.00
C VAL A 161 0.50 1.84 -8.03
N SER A 162 1.60 2.28 -8.64
CA SER A 162 2.32 1.50 -9.63
C SER A 162 3.60 0.91 -9.04
N ILE A 163 3.76 -0.39 -9.23
CA ILE A 163 4.95 -1.17 -8.88
C ILE A 163 5.53 -1.84 -10.13
N ILE A 164 5.25 -1.31 -11.34
CA ILE A 164 5.85 -1.78 -12.59
C ILE A 164 7.38 -1.84 -12.47
N SER A 165 7.98 -0.87 -11.79
CA SER A 165 9.44 -0.79 -11.57
C SER A 165 9.91 -1.50 -10.29
N GLY A 166 9.07 -2.33 -9.68
CA GLY A 166 9.29 -2.92 -8.36
C GLY A 166 8.86 -1.99 -7.23
N VAL A 167 9.44 -2.17 -6.04
CA VAL A 167 9.13 -1.37 -4.86
C VAL A 167 10.33 -1.24 -3.92
N ALA A 168 10.55 -0.03 -3.40
CA ALA A 168 11.51 0.26 -2.33
C ALA A 168 10.81 0.80 -1.07
N VAL A 169 9.80 1.64 -1.26
CA VAL A 169 8.95 2.16 -0.19
C VAL A 169 7.53 1.69 -0.48
N PRO A 170 6.93 0.82 0.35
CA PRO A 170 5.50 0.52 0.31
C PRO A 170 4.68 1.79 0.45
N ILE A 171 3.60 1.92 -0.32
CA ILE A 171 2.75 3.12 -0.26
C ILE A 171 1.28 2.78 -0.38
N SER A 172 0.41 3.62 0.17
CA SER A 172 -1.02 3.60 -0.14
C SER A 172 -1.52 4.98 -0.51
N ILE A 173 -2.60 5.04 -1.30
CA ILE A 173 -3.34 6.28 -1.58
C ILE A 173 -4.73 6.16 -0.97
N THR A 174 -5.16 7.16 -0.21
CA THR A 174 -6.50 7.19 0.40
C THR A 174 -7.17 8.53 0.07
N PRO A 175 -8.34 8.54 -0.60
CA PRO A 175 -9.15 9.75 -0.73
C PRO A 175 -9.65 10.21 0.65
N GLU A 176 -9.50 11.50 0.99
CA GLU A 176 -9.85 12.01 2.33
C GLU A 176 -11.36 12.15 2.57
N VAL A 177 -12.13 12.43 1.52
CA VAL A 177 -13.58 12.53 1.57
C VAL A 177 -14.20 11.36 0.82
N VAL A 178 -14.79 10.42 1.55
CA VAL A 178 -15.52 9.28 0.98
C VAL A 178 -16.90 9.20 1.63
N ASP A 179 -17.94 9.28 0.83
CA ASP A 179 -19.33 9.18 1.27
C ASP A 179 -20.23 8.61 0.15
N SER A 180 -21.53 8.50 0.43
CA SER A 180 -22.49 7.93 -0.53
C SER A 180 -22.63 8.73 -1.83
N THR A 181 -22.08 9.94 -1.93
CA THR A 181 -22.15 10.77 -3.14
C THR A 181 -21.02 10.50 -4.13
N ASN A 182 -19.93 9.86 -3.69
CA ASN A 182 -18.78 9.55 -4.53
C ASN A 182 -18.40 8.07 -4.56
N LEU A 183 -19.02 7.25 -3.70
CA LEU A 183 -19.02 5.80 -3.85
C LEU A 183 -19.93 5.35 -5.00
N GLN A 184 -19.52 4.30 -5.70
CA GLN A 184 -20.33 3.63 -6.72
C GLN A 184 -20.62 2.21 -6.28
N SER A 185 -21.91 1.89 -6.06
CA SER A 185 -22.33 0.55 -5.67
C SER A 185 -21.83 -0.50 -6.66
N GLY A 186 -21.10 -1.50 -6.16
CA GLY A 186 -20.56 -2.60 -6.96
C GLY A 186 -19.28 -2.26 -7.74
N ASN A 187 -18.77 -1.03 -7.65
CA ASN A 187 -17.47 -0.65 -8.22
C ASN A 187 -16.45 -0.37 -7.10
N PRO A 188 -15.57 -1.34 -6.79
CA PRO A 188 -14.57 -1.17 -5.73
C PRO A 188 -13.46 -0.17 -6.09
N TYR A 189 -13.36 0.23 -7.35
CA TYR A 189 -12.35 1.18 -7.82
C TYR A 189 -12.82 2.63 -7.73
N ALA A 190 -14.06 2.88 -7.30
CA ALA A 190 -14.59 4.21 -7.03
C ALA A 190 -14.27 4.65 -5.60
N CYS A 191 -13.38 5.63 -5.47
CA CYS A 191 -12.84 6.16 -4.22
C CYS A 191 -12.21 5.09 -3.32
N GLY A 192 -11.67 4.02 -3.92
CA GLY A 192 -10.91 2.99 -3.21
C GLY A 192 -9.51 3.44 -2.83
N ASN A 193 -8.82 2.61 -2.06
CA ASN A 193 -7.53 2.94 -1.43
C ASN A 193 -6.41 1.94 -1.85
N PRO A 194 -5.83 2.08 -3.06
CA PRO A 194 -4.78 1.17 -3.55
C PRO A 194 -3.57 1.16 -2.62
N GLY A 195 -2.91 0.01 -2.52
CA GLY A 195 -1.74 -0.20 -1.66
C GLY A 195 -2.05 -0.24 -0.17
N SER A 196 -3.32 -0.15 0.23
CA SER A 196 -3.71 -0.21 1.63
C SER A 196 -3.67 -1.65 2.18
N PRO A 197 -3.07 -1.88 3.37
CA PRO A 197 -3.20 -3.14 4.08
C PRO A 197 -4.61 -3.35 4.67
N ASN A 198 -5.42 -2.28 4.71
CA ASN A 198 -6.82 -2.32 5.14
C ASN A 198 -7.67 -1.63 4.07
N PRO A 199 -8.02 -2.33 2.98
CA PRO A 199 -8.84 -1.73 1.92
C PRO A 199 -10.24 -1.41 2.45
N ASP A 200 -10.76 -0.24 2.10
CA ASP A 200 -12.06 0.26 2.59
C ASP A 200 -13.23 -0.48 1.93
N THR A 201 -12.96 -1.18 0.82
CA THR A 201 -13.94 -2.01 0.11
C THR A 201 -13.66 -3.47 0.38
N ALA A 202 -14.62 -4.17 0.98
CA ALA A 202 -14.49 -5.57 1.41
C ALA A 202 -14.18 -6.57 0.28
N THR A 203 -14.29 -6.17 -0.99
CA THR A 203 -13.96 -7.02 -2.15
C THR A 203 -12.54 -6.83 -2.67
N LEU A 204 -11.82 -5.80 -2.23
CA LEU A 204 -10.42 -5.60 -2.59
C LEU A 204 -9.52 -6.36 -1.61
N GLY A 205 -8.51 -7.04 -2.15
CA GLY A 205 -7.47 -7.68 -1.36
C GLY A 205 -6.59 -6.67 -0.64
N ALA A 206 -6.19 -6.99 0.58
CA ALA A 206 -5.22 -6.22 1.34
C ALA A 206 -3.84 -6.26 0.69
N ALA A 207 -3.19 -5.10 0.57
CA ALA A 207 -1.78 -5.02 0.23
C ALA A 207 -0.94 -5.34 1.45
N SER A 208 -0.54 -6.61 1.58
CA SER A 208 0.30 -7.06 2.70
C SER A 208 1.72 -6.48 2.64
N TRP A 209 2.18 -6.11 1.44
CA TRP A 209 3.56 -5.74 1.14
C TRP A 209 4.59 -6.82 1.52
N ASN A 210 4.12 -8.04 1.81
CA ASN A 210 4.96 -9.20 2.05
C ASN A 210 5.32 -9.85 0.70
N MET A 211 6.43 -9.37 0.14
CA MET A 211 6.92 -9.82 -1.16
C MET A 211 7.63 -11.18 -1.04
N GLN A 212 7.20 -12.14 -1.87
CA GLN A 212 7.75 -13.50 -1.92
C GLN A 212 8.31 -13.79 -3.32
N PRO A 213 9.43 -13.16 -3.72
CA PRO A 213 9.98 -13.33 -5.06
C PRO A 213 10.48 -14.76 -5.29
N PRO A 214 10.47 -15.24 -6.55
CA PRO A 214 10.91 -16.59 -6.88
C PRO A 214 12.43 -16.79 -6.79
N SER A 215 13.22 -15.71 -6.76
CA SER A 215 14.68 -15.77 -6.60
C SER A 215 15.25 -14.51 -5.91
N THR A 216 16.51 -14.59 -5.46
CA THR A 216 17.27 -13.45 -4.92
C THR A 216 17.52 -12.35 -5.95
N THR A 217 17.44 -12.67 -7.24
CA THR A 217 17.64 -11.72 -8.35
C THR A 217 16.58 -10.61 -8.38
N TYR A 218 15.41 -10.84 -7.77
CA TYR A 218 14.39 -9.81 -7.60
C TYR A 218 14.57 -8.98 -6.33
N GLN A 219 15.49 -9.33 -5.43
CA GLN A 219 15.74 -8.55 -4.23
C GLN A 219 16.62 -7.35 -4.57
N TRP A 220 16.28 -6.18 -4.07
CA TRP A 220 17.16 -5.02 -4.08
C TRP A 220 17.81 -4.87 -2.71
N VAL A 221 19.13 -4.72 -2.68
CA VAL A 221 19.89 -4.59 -1.43
C VAL A 221 20.73 -3.33 -1.41
N THR A 222 20.97 -2.79 -0.22
CA THR A 222 21.97 -1.73 0.00
C THR A 222 23.18 -2.35 0.69
N PRO A 223 24.32 -2.55 -0.02
CA PRO A 223 25.51 -3.14 0.56
C PRO A 223 26.18 -2.15 1.53
N PRO A 224 26.89 -2.65 2.57
CA PRO A 224 27.64 -1.78 3.49
C PRO A 224 28.72 -0.91 2.79
N SER A 225 29.17 -1.33 1.60
CA SER A 225 30.14 -0.60 0.80
C SER A 225 29.97 -0.90 -0.69
N LEU A 226 29.73 0.14 -1.49
CA LEU A 226 29.73 0.06 -2.96
C LEU A 226 31.13 -0.04 -3.57
N ARG A 227 32.20 0.21 -2.78
CA ARG A 227 33.59 0.14 -3.27
C ARG A 227 34.15 -1.28 -3.33
N SER A 228 33.61 -2.18 -2.51
CA SER A 228 34.04 -3.59 -2.44
C SER A 228 32.86 -4.45 -2.01
N PRO A 229 31.79 -4.53 -2.81
CA PRO A 229 30.64 -5.35 -2.45
C PRO A 229 31.03 -6.83 -2.42
N GLN A 230 30.48 -7.58 -1.47
CA GLN A 230 30.65 -9.03 -1.41
C GLN A 230 29.65 -9.67 -2.37
N THR A 231 30.13 -10.44 -3.36
CA THR A 231 29.25 -11.14 -4.29
C THR A 231 28.52 -12.32 -3.63
N CYS A 232 27.36 -12.68 -4.16
CA CYS A 232 26.56 -13.80 -3.67
C CYS A 232 25.72 -14.43 -4.79
N THR A 233 25.21 -15.63 -4.53
CA THR A 233 24.19 -16.29 -5.37
C THR A 233 23.02 -16.82 -4.54
N SER A 234 23.10 -16.71 -3.21
CA SER A 234 22.04 -17.07 -2.27
C SER A 234 22.21 -16.33 -0.95
N ASN A 235 21.13 -16.24 -0.18
CA ASN A 235 21.16 -15.64 1.18
C ASN A 235 22.19 -16.32 2.11
N SER A 236 22.50 -17.60 1.89
CA SER A 236 23.48 -18.34 2.69
C SER A 236 24.92 -17.84 2.53
N ASN A 237 25.20 -17.08 1.47
CA ASN A 237 26.52 -16.47 1.29
C ASN A 237 26.70 -15.21 2.15
N CYS A 238 25.60 -14.65 2.66
CA CYS A 238 25.61 -13.33 3.26
C CYS A 238 25.75 -13.37 4.79
N PRO A 239 26.42 -12.37 5.38
CA PRO A 239 26.46 -12.21 6.83
C PRO A 239 25.06 -12.12 7.45
N SER A 240 24.97 -12.40 8.75
CA SER A 240 23.72 -12.22 9.51
C SER A 240 23.18 -10.79 9.36
N GLY A 241 21.87 -10.66 9.11
CA GLY A 241 21.22 -9.38 8.84
C GLY A 241 21.27 -8.92 7.39
N GLN A 242 21.98 -9.63 6.51
CA GLN A 242 22.06 -9.32 5.08
C GLN A 242 21.36 -10.40 4.24
N ALA A 243 20.88 -9.97 3.08
CA ALA A 243 20.35 -10.83 2.04
C ALA A 243 21.23 -10.74 0.79
N CYS A 244 21.12 -11.75 -0.06
CA CYS A 244 21.67 -11.69 -1.40
C CYS A 244 20.66 -10.99 -2.31
N GLY A 245 21.10 -9.99 -3.06
CA GLY A 245 20.24 -9.32 -4.01
C GLY A 245 21.02 -8.45 -4.98
N VAL A 246 20.28 -7.79 -5.86
CA VAL A 246 20.82 -7.06 -7.00
C VAL A 246 21.01 -5.60 -6.67
N ILE A 247 22.16 -5.05 -7.08
CA ILE A 247 22.42 -3.61 -7.15
C ILE A 247 22.68 -3.20 -8.60
N PHE A 248 22.44 -1.92 -8.90
CA PHE A 248 22.96 -1.27 -10.10
C PHE A 248 24.17 -0.42 -9.72
N ASN A 249 25.36 -0.80 -10.17
CA ASN A 249 26.61 -0.14 -9.81
C ASN A 249 27.47 0.04 -11.07
N SER A 250 27.98 1.26 -11.27
CA SER A 250 28.91 1.58 -12.38
C SER A 250 28.43 1.13 -13.77
N GLY A 251 27.12 1.15 -14.01
CA GLY A 251 26.51 0.80 -15.29
C GLY A 251 26.17 -0.69 -15.46
N SER A 252 26.43 -1.54 -14.47
CA SER A 252 26.14 -2.97 -14.48
C SER A 252 25.26 -3.41 -13.30
N PHE A 253 24.54 -4.51 -13.50
CA PHE A 253 23.83 -5.20 -12.42
C PHE A 253 24.70 -6.29 -11.81
N GLU A 254 24.72 -6.37 -10.49
CA GLU A 254 25.52 -7.32 -9.73
C GLU A 254 24.72 -7.89 -8.56
N GLU A 255 24.82 -9.21 -8.32
CA GLU A 255 24.29 -9.86 -7.11
C GLU A 255 25.31 -9.81 -5.98
N VAL A 256 24.93 -9.14 -4.89
CA VAL A 256 25.80 -8.83 -3.75
C VAL A 256 25.07 -9.01 -2.43
N CYS A 257 25.83 -9.16 -1.35
CA CYS A 257 25.30 -9.13 0.00
C CYS A 257 25.04 -7.69 0.46
N GLY A 258 23.85 -7.45 1.00
CA GLY A 258 23.47 -6.17 1.58
C GLY A 258 22.20 -6.24 2.41
N TYR A 259 21.79 -5.10 2.96
CA TYR A 259 20.53 -5.00 3.67
C TYR A 259 19.38 -4.95 2.67
N LEU A 260 18.37 -5.81 2.82
CA LEU A 260 17.19 -5.77 1.97
C LEU A 260 16.60 -4.36 1.98
N SER A 261 16.42 -3.78 0.80
CA SER A 261 15.97 -2.39 0.63
C SER A 261 14.71 -2.30 -0.23
N GLY A 262 14.32 -3.40 -0.87
CA GLY A 262 13.14 -3.49 -1.71
C GLY A 262 13.23 -4.66 -2.67
N TYR A 263 12.46 -4.59 -3.75
CA TYR A 263 12.39 -5.62 -4.76
C TYR A 263 12.30 -5.02 -6.15
N TRP A 264 13.12 -5.53 -7.06
CA TRP A 264 13.04 -5.28 -8.49
C TRP A 264 11.86 -6.05 -9.09
N SER A 265 11.23 -5.47 -10.11
CA SER A 265 10.56 -6.27 -11.13
C SER A 265 11.56 -6.64 -12.22
N GLU A 266 11.27 -7.68 -13.00
CA GLU A 266 12.06 -7.96 -14.21
C GLU A 266 11.98 -6.76 -15.19
N GLY A 267 10.79 -6.17 -15.33
CA GLY A 267 10.53 -4.94 -16.09
C GLY A 267 11.48 -3.80 -15.75
N ALA A 268 11.74 -3.59 -14.46
CA ALA A 268 12.66 -2.56 -14.00
C ALA A 268 14.08 -2.82 -14.52
N ILE A 269 14.60 -4.04 -14.33
CA ILE A 269 15.97 -4.38 -14.73
C ILE A 269 16.12 -4.39 -16.25
N CYS A 270 15.16 -4.95 -16.97
CA CYS A 270 15.15 -4.98 -18.42
C CYS A 270 14.89 -3.62 -19.07
N GLY A 271 14.36 -2.65 -18.32
CA GLY A 271 14.21 -1.26 -18.75
C GLY A 271 15.52 -0.47 -18.80
N PHE A 272 16.59 -0.96 -18.17
CA PHE A 272 17.91 -0.35 -18.30
C PHE A 272 18.56 -0.74 -19.64
N ASN A 273 19.20 0.22 -20.29
CA ASN A 273 20.00 -0.01 -21.51
C ASN A 273 21.36 -0.70 -21.23
N SER A 274 21.47 -1.42 -20.12
CA SER A 274 22.68 -2.12 -19.69
C SER A 274 22.51 -3.62 -19.90
N PRO A 275 23.44 -4.31 -20.61
CA PRO A 275 23.41 -5.76 -20.71
C PRO A 275 23.45 -6.42 -19.33
N THR A 276 22.63 -7.45 -19.14
CA THR A 276 22.60 -8.24 -17.91
C THR A 276 22.34 -9.70 -18.25
N SER A 277 22.90 -10.62 -17.45
CA SER A 277 22.61 -12.05 -17.52
C SER A 277 21.59 -12.50 -16.47
N LEU A 278 21.11 -11.58 -15.63
CA LEU A 278 20.15 -11.86 -14.55
C LEU A 278 18.77 -12.22 -15.08
N PHE A 279 18.40 -11.61 -16.21
CA PHE A 279 17.14 -11.81 -16.89
C PHE A 279 17.36 -11.88 -18.41
N PRO A 280 16.51 -12.59 -19.17
CA PRO A 280 16.64 -12.75 -20.61
C PRO A 280 16.20 -11.48 -21.39
N CYS A 281 16.53 -10.28 -20.91
CA CYS A 281 16.01 -9.01 -21.44
C CYS A 281 16.21 -8.81 -22.96
N GLN A 282 17.30 -9.36 -23.51
CA GLN A 282 17.65 -9.27 -24.94
C GLN A 282 17.24 -10.50 -25.75
N GLN A 283 16.62 -11.51 -25.12
CA GLN A 283 16.09 -12.66 -25.83
C GLN A 283 15.02 -12.19 -26.82
N THR A 284 15.17 -12.60 -28.08
CA THR A 284 14.19 -12.31 -29.12
C THR A 284 12.90 -13.08 -28.86
N VAL A 285 11.78 -12.37 -28.95
CA VAL A 285 10.43 -12.90 -28.86
C VAL A 285 9.72 -12.67 -30.18
N THR A 286 9.07 -13.72 -30.70
CA THR A 286 8.24 -13.64 -31.90
C THR A 286 6.79 -13.72 -31.51
N ASN A 287 6.04 -12.67 -31.82
CA ASN A 287 4.62 -12.53 -31.53
C ASN A 287 3.86 -12.38 -32.85
N GLY A 288 3.59 -13.51 -33.52
CA GLY A 288 3.04 -13.51 -34.88
C GLY A 288 3.96 -12.82 -35.89
N GLN A 289 3.48 -11.73 -36.49
CA GLN A 289 4.25 -10.91 -37.43
C GLN A 289 5.23 -9.93 -36.75
N TYR A 290 5.12 -9.77 -35.43
CA TYR A 290 5.97 -8.87 -34.66
C TYR A 290 7.18 -9.61 -34.12
N THR A 291 8.35 -8.96 -34.14
CA THR A 291 9.55 -9.45 -33.48
C THR A 291 10.10 -8.35 -32.59
N THR A 292 10.38 -8.69 -31.35
CA THR A 292 10.86 -7.78 -30.30
C THR A 292 11.83 -8.52 -29.38
N THR A 293 12.27 -7.89 -28.30
CA THR A 293 12.98 -8.54 -27.19
C THR A 293 12.07 -8.68 -25.98
N ILE A 294 12.43 -9.50 -24.98
CA ILE A 294 11.70 -9.55 -23.70
C ILE A 294 11.53 -8.15 -23.08
N SER A 295 12.58 -7.33 -23.08
CA SER A 295 12.52 -5.92 -22.63
C SER A 295 11.49 -5.11 -23.41
N GLY A 296 11.51 -5.19 -24.74
CA GLY A 296 10.51 -4.54 -25.57
C GLY A 296 9.10 -5.04 -25.27
N PHE A 297 8.94 -6.35 -25.11
CA PHE A 297 7.65 -7.01 -24.90
C PHE A 297 7.02 -6.69 -23.53
N GLN A 298 7.83 -6.55 -22.47
CA GLN A 298 7.38 -6.07 -21.15
C GLN A 298 6.80 -4.65 -21.21
N GLY A 299 7.32 -3.82 -22.12
CA GLY A 299 6.78 -2.51 -22.46
C GLY A 299 5.66 -2.54 -23.53
N CYS A 300 5.17 -3.72 -23.89
CA CYS A 300 4.25 -3.97 -25.00
C CYS A 300 4.74 -3.53 -26.40
N GLY A 301 6.05 -3.38 -26.58
CA GLY A 301 6.69 -3.19 -27.87
C GLY A 301 6.64 -4.47 -28.71
N GLY A 302 6.30 -4.36 -29.99
CA GLY A 302 6.13 -5.52 -30.88
C GLY A 302 4.80 -6.26 -30.65
N THR A 303 3.73 -5.50 -30.45
CA THR A 303 2.38 -6.02 -30.18
C THR A 303 1.35 -5.27 -31.02
N SER A 304 0.14 -5.82 -31.15
CA SER A 304 -0.98 -5.16 -31.84
C SER A 304 -1.72 -4.13 -30.95
N GLY A 305 -1.43 -4.08 -29.65
CA GLY A 305 -2.07 -3.21 -28.66
C GLY A 305 -2.47 -3.92 -27.37
N SER A 306 -3.40 -3.33 -26.61
CA SER A 306 -3.89 -3.89 -25.34
C SER A 306 -4.82 -5.09 -25.55
N CYS A 307 -4.60 -6.16 -24.77
CA CYS A 307 -5.45 -7.36 -24.79
C CYS A 307 -6.83 -7.16 -24.14
N TYR A 308 -7.08 -6.02 -23.51
CA TYR A 308 -8.39 -5.66 -22.98
C TYR A 308 -9.25 -4.86 -23.97
N SER A 309 -8.67 -4.45 -25.10
CA SER A 309 -9.40 -3.68 -26.11
C SER A 309 -10.42 -4.55 -26.84
N THR A 310 -11.57 -3.98 -27.18
CA THR A 310 -12.56 -4.67 -28.02
C THR A 310 -11.93 -5.03 -29.36
N GLY A 311 -11.99 -6.31 -29.74
CA GLY A 311 -11.40 -6.81 -30.97
C GLY A 311 -9.89 -7.12 -30.88
N ALA A 312 -9.32 -7.20 -29.67
CA ALA A 312 -7.94 -7.65 -29.47
C ALA A 312 -7.69 -9.02 -30.14
N ASP A 313 -6.59 -9.12 -30.89
CA ASP A 313 -6.14 -10.36 -31.52
C ASP A 313 -5.18 -11.13 -30.58
N GLU A 314 -4.70 -12.30 -31.02
CA GLU A 314 -3.76 -13.13 -30.24
C GLU A 314 -2.35 -12.52 -30.15
N TYR A 315 -2.07 -11.45 -30.90
CA TYR A 315 -0.79 -10.74 -30.93
C TYR A 315 -0.81 -9.43 -30.13
N CYS A 316 -1.87 -9.21 -29.35
CA CYS A 316 -1.90 -8.14 -28.36
C CYS A 316 -0.77 -8.33 -27.33
N CYS A 317 -0.55 -7.35 -26.45
CA CYS A 317 0.57 -7.42 -25.52
C CYS A 317 0.49 -8.62 -24.57
N GLY A 318 -0.46 -8.56 -23.67
CA GLY A 318 -0.81 -9.58 -22.70
C GLY A 318 -1.82 -8.99 -21.73
N CYS A 319 -2.49 -9.83 -20.97
CA CYS A 319 -3.36 -9.40 -19.90
C CYS A 319 -3.49 -10.48 -18.84
N ALA A 320 -3.90 -10.08 -17.64
CA ALA A 320 -4.15 -11.00 -16.55
C ALA A 320 -5.59 -10.86 -16.06
N ASN A 321 -6.30 -11.98 -16.00
CA ASN A 321 -7.53 -12.09 -15.22
C ASN A 321 -7.16 -12.36 -13.76
N TRP A 322 -6.74 -11.33 -13.02
CA TRP A 322 -6.17 -11.48 -11.68
C TRP A 322 -7.10 -12.15 -10.65
N ASN A 323 -8.42 -12.01 -10.81
CA ASN A 323 -9.41 -12.74 -10.02
C ASN A 323 -9.36 -14.25 -10.24
N THR A 324 -8.90 -14.70 -11.41
CA THR A 324 -8.64 -16.12 -11.71
C THR A 324 -7.25 -16.55 -11.25
N VAL A 325 -6.24 -15.69 -11.41
CA VAL A 325 -4.85 -15.98 -11.05
C VAL A 325 -4.66 -16.02 -9.52
N LEU A 326 -5.16 -15.01 -8.80
CA LEU A 326 -5.00 -14.88 -7.35
C LEU A 326 -6.24 -15.34 -6.57
N GLY A 327 -7.43 -15.24 -7.18
CA GLY A 327 -8.72 -15.53 -6.54
C GLY A 327 -9.54 -14.28 -6.23
N THR A 328 -10.85 -14.47 -6.08
CA THR A 328 -11.83 -13.37 -5.90
C THR A 328 -11.74 -12.69 -4.53
N GLN A 329 -11.04 -13.29 -3.57
CA GLN A 329 -10.71 -12.68 -2.28
C GLN A 329 -9.65 -11.57 -2.40
N TYR A 330 -8.85 -11.57 -3.47
CA TYR A 330 -7.82 -10.56 -3.70
C TYR A 330 -8.22 -9.56 -4.77
N VAL A 331 -8.84 -10.03 -5.85
CA VAL A 331 -9.31 -9.19 -6.94
C VAL A 331 -10.79 -9.45 -7.20
N PRO A 332 -11.67 -8.44 -7.08
CA PRO A 332 -13.11 -8.59 -7.28
C PRO A 332 -13.45 -9.23 -8.63
N ALA A 333 -14.47 -10.09 -8.64
CA ALA A 333 -14.99 -10.68 -9.89
C ALA A 333 -15.60 -9.64 -10.85
N SER A 334 -15.89 -8.43 -10.37
CA SER A 334 -16.35 -7.29 -11.17
C SER A 334 -15.24 -6.61 -11.97
N THR A 335 -13.98 -6.98 -11.75
CA THR A 335 -12.84 -6.43 -12.48
C THR A 335 -12.93 -6.80 -13.96
N ALA A 336 -12.63 -5.84 -14.84
CA ALA A 336 -12.66 -6.09 -16.28
C ALA A 336 -11.74 -7.25 -16.65
N GLN A 337 -12.23 -8.13 -17.51
CA GLN A 337 -11.52 -9.32 -17.95
C GLN A 337 -10.85 -9.06 -19.30
N CYS A 338 -9.78 -9.80 -19.56
CA CYS A 338 -9.16 -9.95 -20.87
C CYS A 338 -10.20 -10.18 -21.98
N VAL A 339 -10.09 -9.44 -23.08
CA VAL A 339 -10.87 -9.73 -24.31
C VAL A 339 -10.20 -10.85 -25.11
N ASN A 340 -8.87 -10.83 -25.16
CA ASN A 340 -8.02 -11.88 -25.70
C ASN A 340 -6.78 -12.00 -24.82
N ASN A 341 -5.88 -12.94 -25.10
CA ASN A 341 -4.61 -13.01 -24.41
C ASN A 341 -3.48 -13.48 -25.32
N ASN A 342 -2.25 -13.11 -24.98
CA ASN A 342 -1.06 -13.50 -25.70
C ASN A 342 -0.39 -14.71 -25.01
N PRO A 343 -0.33 -15.89 -25.65
CA PRO A 343 0.29 -17.07 -25.04
C PRO A 343 1.77 -16.89 -24.70
N THR A 344 2.50 -16.05 -25.44
CA THR A 344 3.90 -15.77 -25.17
C THR A 344 4.04 -14.94 -23.90
N TRP A 345 3.16 -13.95 -23.72
CA TRP A 345 3.14 -13.14 -22.51
C TRP A 345 2.76 -13.95 -21.28
N ASP A 346 1.78 -14.84 -21.41
CA ASP A 346 1.37 -15.74 -20.33
C ASP A 346 2.51 -16.65 -19.84
N ASN A 347 3.36 -17.10 -20.76
CA ASN A 347 4.45 -18.00 -20.41
C ASN A 347 5.70 -17.27 -19.93
N ASP A 348 6.03 -16.12 -20.52
CA ASP A 348 7.32 -15.47 -20.33
C ASP A 348 7.26 -14.26 -19.38
N ILE A 349 6.11 -13.57 -19.31
CA ILE A 349 5.98 -12.29 -18.57
C ILE A 349 5.09 -12.42 -17.33
N LEU A 350 3.89 -13.00 -17.46
CA LEU A 350 2.95 -13.12 -16.34
C LEU A 350 3.59 -13.74 -15.07
N PRO A 351 4.35 -14.85 -15.16
CA PRO A 351 4.90 -15.50 -13.97
C PRO A 351 5.90 -14.63 -13.21
N THR A 352 6.51 -13.63 -13.86
CA THR A 352 7.48 -12.72 -13.23
C THR A 352 6.82 -11.58 -12.47
N LEU A 353 5.50 -11.42 -12.64
CA LEU A 353 4.66 -10.40 -12.01
C LEU A 353 3.76 -10.93 -10.89
N GLU A 354 3.42 -12.22 -10.89
CA GLU A 354 2.45 -12.83 -9.97
C GLU A 354 2.78 -12.58 -8.49
N TRP A 355 4.02 -12.80 -8.08
CA TRP A 355 4.45 -12.60 -6.69
C TRP A 355 4.36 -11.13 -6.25
N LEU A 356 4.63 -10.22 -7.18
CA LEU A 356 4.58 -8.78 -6.94
C LEU A 356 3.13 -8.33 -6.79
N LYS A 357 2.26 -8.86 -7.67
CA LYS A 357 0.81 -8.66 -7.59
C LYS A 357 0.22 -9.25 -6.31
N GLN A 358 0.68 -10.41 -5.87
CA GLN A 358 0.22 -11.02 -4.63
C GLN A 358 0.58 -10.16 -3.40
N GLY A 359 1.74 -9.51 -3.41
CA GLY A 359 2.15 -8.58 -2.35
C GLY A 359 1.31 -7.30 -2.30
N CYS A 360 0.82 -6.84 -3.46
CA CYS A 360 -0.15 -5.74 -3.55
C CYS A 360 -1.21 -6.00 -4.64
N PRO A 361 -2.34 -6.67 -4.31
CA PRO A 361 -3.35 -7.09 -5.29
C PRO A 361 -4.05 -5.97 -6.06
N ASN A 362 -4.01 -4.75 -5.52
CA ASN A 362 -4.61 -3.57 -6.10
C ASN A 362 -3.57 -2.53 -6.57
N CYS A 363 -2.30 -2.96 -6.73
CA CYS A 363 -1.25 -2.15 -7.35
C CYS A 363 -1.00 -2.56 -8.80
N TYR A 364 -0.65 -1.58 -9.60
CA TYR A 364 -0.40 -1.67 -11.03
C TYR A 364 0.96 -2.33 -11.31
N THR A 365 1.01 -3.51 -11.93
CA THR A 365 2.26 -4.32 -12.06
C THR A 365 2.86 -4.37 -13.46
N PHE A 366 2.12 -3.99 -14.51
CA PHE A 366 2.60 -3.96 -15.91
C PHE A 366 1.92 -2.84 -16.70
N PRO A 367 2.54 -2.28 -17.76
CA PRO A 367 1.99 -1.13 -18.49
C PRO A 367 0.67 -1.43 -19.24
N TYR A 368 0.01 -0.37 -19.72
CA TYR A 368 -1.25 -0.34 -20.48
C TYR A 368 -2.54 -0.36 -19.68
N ASP A 369 -3.05 -1.53 -19.26
CA ASP A 369 -4.38 -1.61 -18.64
C ASP A 369 -4.51 -2.70 -17.56
N ASP A 370 -3.82 -2.59 -16.43
CA ASP A 370 -4.13 -3.42 -15.25
C ASP A 370 -5.41 -2.91 -14.56
N PHE A 371 -6.56 -3.40 -15.03
CA PHE A 371 -7.89 -3.00 -14.54
C PHE A 371 -8.14 -3.28 -13.07
N SER A 372 -7.29 -4.05 -12.40
CA SER A 372 -7.40 -4.28 -10.95
C SER A 372 -6.75 -3.19 -10.11
N SER A 373 -6.22 -2.13 -10.74
CA SER A 373 -5.30 -1.19 -10.10
C SER A 373 -5.54 0.27 -10.43
N THR A 374 -6.50 0.60 -11.31
CA THR A 374 -6.83 1.98 -11.66
C THR A 374 -8.04 2.46 -10.88
N PHE A 375 -7.86 3.49 -10.07
CA PHE A 375 -8.91 4.04 -9.22
C PHE A 375 -9.38 5.39 -9.72
N THR A 376 -10.63 5.70 -9.40
CA THR A 376 -11.25 6.98 -9.74
C THR A 376 -11.93 7.58 -8.53
N CYS A 377 -11.88 8.89 -8.35
CA CYS A 377 -12.66 9.52 -7.29
C CYS A 377 -13.02 10.96 -7.63
N THR A 378 -14.18 11.38 -7.16
CA THR A 378 -14.70 12.72 -7.42
C THR A 378 -15.46 13.20 -6.21
N LYS A 379 -15.09 14.35 -5.65
CA LYS A 379 -15.95 15.06 -4.72
C LYS A 379 -16.29 16.42 -5.30
N SER A 380 -17.52 16.60 -5.74
CA SER A 380 -17.92 17.86 -6.39
C SER A 380 -18.38 18.91 -5.38
N TYR A 381 -17.90 20.14 -5.55
CA TYR A 381 -18.48 21.34 -4.94
C TYR A 381 -18.62 22.43 -6.02
N GLY A 382 -19.86 22.76 -6.36
CA GLY A 382 -20.14 23.54 -7.57
C GLY A 382 -19.69 22.77 -8.82
N SER A 383 -18.91 23.42 -9.69
CA SER A 383 -18.32 22.80 -10.88
C SER A 383 -16.96 22.14 -10.63
N TYR A 384 -16.42 22.21 -9.41
CA TYR A 384 -15.05 21.80 -9.12
C TYR A 384 -15.01 20.44 -8.43
N ASN A 385 -14.01 19.63 -8.78
CA ASN A 385 -13.58 18.53 -7.96
C ASN A 385 -12.73 19.06 -6.79
N ILE A 386 -13.10 18.72 -5.57
CA ILE A 386 -12.47 19.13 -4.31
C ILE A 386 -11.88 17.94 -3.54
N GLN A 387 -11.73 16.78 -4.20
CA GLN A 387 -11.17 15.58 -3.58
C GLN A 387 -9.71 15.79 -3.18
N ASN A 388 -9.41 15.59 -1.90
CA ASN A 388 -8.05 15.52 -1.39
C ASN A 388 -7.61 14.06 -1.22
N TYR A 389 -6.31 13.85 -1.12
CA TYR A 389 -5.71 12.52 -0.95
C TYR A 389 -4.64 12.51 0.12
N THR A 390 -4.52 11.39 0.82
CA THR A 390 -3.36 11.07 1.65
C THR A 390 -2.58 9.94 1.00
N VAL A 391 -1.29 10.16 0.73
CA VAL A 391 -0.32 9.12 0.41
C VAL A 391 0.35 8.70 1.71
N THR A 392 0.14 7.45 2.14
CA THR A 392 0.84 6.90 3.31
C THR A 392 2.09 6.17 2.86
N LEU A 393 3.25 6.57 3.38
CA LEU A 393 4.54 5.92 3.16
C LEU A 393 4.75 4.85 4.24
N CYS A 394 5.10 3.63 3.84
CA CYS A 394 5.19 2.45 4.69
C CYS A 394 3.91 2.21 5.50
N PRO A 395 2.74 2.01 4.85
CA PRO A 395 1.49 1.77 5.57
C PRO A 395 1.63 0.58 6.53
N SER A 396 1.09 0.72 7.74
CA SER A 396 1.27 -0.23 8.85
C SER A 396 2.72 -0.42 9.30
N GLY A 397 3.61 0.51 8.97
CA GLY A 397 5.03 0.48 9.33
C GLY A 397 5.88 -0.49 8.50
N VAL A 398 5.33 -1.10 7.44
CA VAL A 398 6.08 -2.04 6.60
C VAL A 398 7.19 -1.31 5.86
N SER A 399 8.45 -1.65 6.15
CA SER A 399 9.63 -1.09 5.50
C SER A 399 10.76 -2.12 5.51
N TRP A 400 11.65 -2.06 4.52
CA TRP A 400 12.85 -2.91 4.47
C TRP A 400 14.10 -2.18 4.97
N GLY A 401 14.09 -0.84 4.97
CA GLY A 401 14.97 0.00 5.79
C GLY A 401 16.46 -0.25 5.58
N GLY A 402 16.95 -0.05 4.35
CA GLY A 402 18.37 -0.15 4.01
C GLY A 402 19.30 0.45 5.09
N THR A 403 20.43 -0.22 5.35
CA THR A 403 21.38 0.06 6.44
C THR A 403 20.75 0.27 7.83
N GLY A 404 20.60 -0.82 8.59
CA GLY A 404 20.13 -0.78 9.99
C GLY A 404 18.78 -1.48 10.24
N GLY A 405 18.09 -1.93 9.19
CA GLY A 405 16.94 -2.82 9.30
C GLY A 405 17.30 -4.18 9.91
N THR A 406 16.44 -4.68 10.79
CA THR A 406 16.45 -6.09 11.22
C THR A 406 16.33 -7.00 10.00
N SER A 407 16.95 -8.20 10.05
CA SER A 407 16.91 -9.22 8.99
C SER A 407 15.56 -9.31 8.28
N PRO A 408 15.53 -9.72 6.99
CA PRO A 408 14.29 -10.10 6.33
C PRO A 408 13.48 -11.04 7.23
N PRO A 409 12.13 -10.99 7.21
CA PRO A 409 11.34 -12.04 7.82
C PRO A 409 11.88 -13.38 7.32
N SER A 410 12.18 -14.30 8.25
CA SER A 410 12.74 -15.59 7.90
C SER A 410 11.86 -16.25 6.84
N ASN A 411 12.47 -16.65 5.73
CA ASN A 411 11.84 -17.47 4.70
C ASN A 411 11.12 -18.64 5.40
N PRO A 412 9.82 -18.87 5.20
CA PRO A 412 9.21 -20.10 5.69
C PRO A 412 10.03 -21.23 5.08
N THR A 413 10.60 -22.08 5.92
CA THR A 413 11.28 -23.28 5.43
C THR A 413 10.19 -24.26 4.99
N THR A 414 9.59 -24.00 3.83
CA THR A 414 8.67 -24.92 3.16
C THR A 414 9.54 -25.95 2.48
N THR A 415 9.78 -27.05 3.18
CA THR A 415 10.13 -28.32 2.55
C THR A 415 8.95 -28.67 1.62
N THR A 416 9.08 -28.34 0.36
CA THR A 416 8.11 -28.69 -0.69
C THR A 416 8.12 -30.20 -0.88
N THR A 417 7.21 -30.90 -0.23
CA THR A 417 6.63 -32.13 -0.77
C THR A 417 5.26 -31.79 -1.31
N SER A 418 5.11 -31.93 -2.62
CA SER A 418 3.86 -31.78 -3.36
C SER A 418 2.72 -32.53 -2.68
N GLY A 419 1.77 -31.79 -2.11
CA GLY A 419 0.57 -32.32 -1.51
C GLY A 419 -0.30 -31.14 -1.08
N ASN A 420 -1.52 -31.10 -1.62
CA ASN A 420 -2.61 -30.18 -1.28
C ASN A 420 -2.51 -29.68 0.20
N PRO A 421 -2.51 -28.37 0.49
CA PRO A 421 -2.25 -27.90 1.85
C PRO A 421 -3.33 -28.41 2.79
N ALA A 422 -2.94 -29.34 3.66
CA ALA A 422 -3.74 -29.74 4.79
C ALA A 422 -3.77 -28.57 5.80
N PRO A 423 -4.90 -28.35 6.47
CA PRO A 423 -5.04 -27.27 7.44
C PRO A 423 -4.00 -27.35 8.56
N THR A 424 -3.45 -26.20 8.94
CA THR A 424 -2.53 -26.07 10.06
C THR A 424 -3.23 -26.50 11.36
N ALA A 425 -2.59 -27.39 12.12
CA ALA A 425 -3.11 -27.87 13.39
C ALA A 425 -2.70 -26.89 14.50
N GLY A 426 -3.67 -26.28 15.19
CA GLY A 426 -3.47 -25.50 16.41
C GLY A 426 -3.69 -26.36 17.66
N THR A 427 -3.39 -25.82 18.84
CA THR A 427 -3.59 -26.49 20.14
C THR A 427 -4.32 -25.56 21.10
N CYS A 428 -5.34 -26.09 21.79
CA CYS A 428 -6.20 -25.37 22.72
C CYS A 428 -6.36 -26.20 24.00
N SER A 429 -5.88 -25.68 25.14
CA SER A 429 -5.85 -26.42 26.41
C SER A 429 -5.26 -27.84 26.29
N GLY A 430 -4.21 -27.99 25.47
CA GLY A 430 -3.56 -29.28 25.19
C GLY A 430 -4.28 -30.19 24.18
N THR A 431 -5.40 -29.75 23.60
CA THR A 431 -6.14 -30.48 22.56
C THR A 431 -5.85 -29.87 21.19
N VAL A 432 -5.50 -30.70 20.20
CA VAL A 432 -5.23 -30.25 18.83
C VAL A 432 -6.54 -29.92 18.10
N TYR A 433 -6.59 -28.81 17.38
CA TYR A 433 -7.72 -28.38 16.55
C TYR A 433 -7.27 -27.93 15.16
N ASN A 434 -8.19 -27.88 14.20
CA ASN A 434 -7.93 -27.43 12.84
C ASN A 434 -8.06 -25.89 12.78
N SER A 435 -6.96 -25.15 12.66
CA SER A 435 -7.00 -23.69 12.68
C SER A 435 -7.62 -23.05 11.44
N GLY A 436 -7.88 -23.82 10.39
CA GLY A 436 -8.62 -23.36 9.21
C GLY A 436 -10.14 -23.39 9.41
N THR A 437 -10.66 -24.13 10.40
CA THR A 437 -12.12 -24.27 10.62
C THR A 437 -12.54 -24.06 12.07
N GLN A 438 -11.58 -23.88 12.98
CA GLN A 438 -11.81 -23.76 14.41
C GLN A 438 -10.86 -22.71 15.00
N VAL A 439 -11.23 -22.17 16.15
CA VAL A 439 -10.50 -21.18 16.96
C VAL A 439 -10.44 -21.65 18.41
N CYS A 440 -9.38 -21.30 19.12
CA CYS A 440 -9.31 -21.48 20.57
C CYS A 440 -9.77 -20.19 21.25
N ASP A 441 -10.90 -20.24 21.94
CA ASP A 441 -11.47 -19.14 22.69
C ASP A 441 -11.64 -19.57 24.16
N ASN A 442 -11.03 -18.82 25.08
CA ASN A 442 -11.03 -19.12 26.53
C ASN A 442 -10.68 -20.58 26.88
N GLY A 443 -9.74 -21.16 26.13
CA GLY A 443 -9.29 -22.53 26.31
C GLY A 443 -10.27 -23.59 25.80
N GLN A 444 -11.27 -23.20 24.99
CA GLN A 444 -12.25 -24.07 24.35
C GLN A 444 -12.18 -23.94 22.84
N ILE A 445 -12.41 -25.06 22.15
CA ILE A 445 -12.35 -25.11 20.68
C ILE A 445 -13.74 -24.79 20.14
N CYS A 446 -13.87 -23.65 19.45
CA CYS A 446 -15.07 -23.25 18.74
C CYS A 446 -14.86 -23.27 17.22
N PRO A 447 -15.91 -23.46 16.40
CA PRO A 447 -15.85 -23.19 14.96
C PRO A 447 -15.38 -21.76 14.67
N THR A 448 -14.69 -21.53 13.55
CA THR A 448 -14.26 -20.18 13.15
C THR A 448 -15.46 -19.24 13.04
N GLY A 449 -15.38 -18.09 13.70
CA GLY A 449 -16.47 -17.10 13.75
C GLY A 449 -17.50 -17.34 14.86
N GLU A 450 -17.30 -18.37 15.69
CA GLU A 450 -18.02 -18.58 16.94
C GLU A 450 -17.17 -18.25 18.17
N TYR A 451 -17.85 -17.95 19.27
CA TYR A 451 -17.26 -17.48 20.52
C TYR A 451 -17.71 -18.34 21.69
N TYR A 452 -16.88 -18.50 22.70
CA TYR A 452 -17.18 -19.27 23.89
C TYR A 452 -17.81 -18.41 24.98
N CYS A 453 -19.01 -18.78 25.43
CA CYS A 453 -19.65 -18.16 26.58
C CYS A 453 -20.51 -19.17 27.36
N ALA A 454 -20.45 -19.09 28.69
CA ALA A 454 -21.34 -19.84 29.59
C ALA A 454 -21.36 -21.37 29.34
N GLY A 455 -20.26 -21.96 28.88
CA GLY A 455 -20.19 -23.40 28.65
C GLY A 455 -20.38 -23.85 27.20
N ALA A 456 -20.67 -22.94 26.26
CA ALA A 456 -20.96 -23.29 24.86
C ALA A 456 -20.36 -22.28 23.87
N CYS A 457 -20.06 -22.76 22.67
CA CYS A 457 -19.79 -21.90 21.52
C CYS A 457 -21.10 -21.30 21.00
N TYR A 458 -21.07 -20.03 20.59
CA TYR A 458 -22.22 -19.32 20.07
C TYR A 458 -21.86 -18.44 18.88
N SER A 459 -22.85 -18.17 18.03
CA SER A 459 -22.70 -17.28 16.88
C SER A 459 -23.23 -15.87 17.21
N PRO A 460 -22.43 -14.81 16.99
CA PRO A 460 -22.84 -13.42 17.26
C PRO A 460 -24.02 -12.97 16.39
N ALA A 461 -24.26 -13.67 15.27
CA ALA A 461 -25.37 -13.39 14.35
C ALA A 461 -26.75 -13.64 14.97
N SER A 462 -26.85 -14.48 16.01
CA SER A 462 -28.13 -14.84 16.63
C SER A 462 -28.13 -14.82 18.16
N GLN A 463 -26.95 -14.80 18.78
CA GLN A 463 -26.78 -14.89 20.24
C GLN A 463 -25.68 -13.92 20.69
N CYS A 464 -25.64 -13.59 21.98
CA CYS A 464 -24.53 -12.82 22.55
C CYS A 464 -24.22 -13.21 23.99
N CYS A 465 -22.98 -12.97 24.43
CA CYS A 465 -22.56 -13.17 25.81
C CYS A 465 -22.84 -11.92 26.65
N SER A 466 -23.82 -11.99 27.55
CA SER A 466 -24.17 -10.89 28.45
C SER A 466 -23.84 -11.28 29.89
N THR A 467 -22.86 -10.61 30.51
CA THR A 467 -22.43 -10.92 31.89
C THR A 467 -22.09 -12.39 32.15
N GLY A 468 -21.44 -13.05 31.18
CA GLY A 468 -21.09 -14.48 31.27
C GLY A 468 -22.29 -15.43 31.11
N GLN A 469 -23.40 -14.96 30.57
CA GLN A 469 -24.59 -15.76 30.23
C GLN A 469 -24.88 -15.63 28.74
N LEU A 470 -25.30 -16.74 28.12
CA LEU A 470 -25.72 -16.71 26.72
C LEU A 470 -27.15 -16.16 26.60
N VAL A 471 -27.31 -15.11 25.80
CA VAL A 471 -28.61 -14.50 25.48
C VAL A 471 -29.00 -14.88 24.06
N THR A 472 -30.22 -15.38 23.88
CA THR A 472 -30.75 -15.85 22.57
C THR A 472 -31.23 -14.72 21.66
N SER A 473 -30.70 -13.51 21.82
CA SER A 473 -30.93 -12.37 20.96
C SER A 473 -29.64 -11.57 20.82
N SER A 474 -29.35 -11.07 19.61
CA SER A 474 -28.24 -10.14 19.37
C SER A 474 -28.54 -8.71 19.84
N SER A 475 -29.75 -8.46 20.34
CA SER A 475 -30.17 -7.20 20.96
C SER A 475 -30.21 -7.30 22.49
N GLY A 476 -29.82 -6.23 23.18
CA GLY A 476 -29.81 -6.16 24.66
C GLY A 476 -28.57 -6.77 25.32
N CYS A 477 -27.48 -6.91 24.58
CA CYS A 477 -26.23 -7.49 25.07
C CYS A 477 -25.48 -6.51 25.99
N THR A 478 -24.86 -7.02 27.05
CA THR A 478 -24.04 -6.19 27.95
C THR A 478 -22.68 -6.81 28.23
N CYS A 479 -21.62 -6.01 28.07
CA CYS A 479 -20.25 -6.38 28.40
C CYS A 479 -19.76 -5.50 29.54
N ASN A 480 -19.44 -6.08 30.70
CA ASN A 480 -19.08 -5.32 31.91
C ASN A 480 -20.07 -4.19 32.25
N GLY A 481 -21.36 -4.44 32.04
CA GLY A 481 -22.44 -3.47 32.30
C GLY A 481 -22.65 -2.40 31.23
N ALA A 482 -21.83 -2.37 30.17
CA ALA A 482 -22.05 -1.53 29.00
C ALA A 482 -22.87 -2.27 27.94
N GLY A 483 -23.94 -1.65 27.44
CA GLY A 483 -24.72 -2.20 26.33
C GLY A 483 -23.93 -2.18 25.02
N TYR A 484 -24.05 -3.23 24.21
CA TYR A 484 -23.43 -3.31 22.89
C TYR A 484 -24.34 -3.96 21.85
N ASP A 485 -24.02 -3.72 20.57
CA ASP A 485 -24.68 -4.36 19.43
C ASP A 485 -23.96 -5.66 19.09
N GLY A 486 -24.64 -6.80 19.25
CA GLY A 486 -24.08 -8.13 18.99
C GLY A 486 -23.72 -8.38 17.52
N GLY A 487 -24.21 -7.56 16.59
CA GLY A 487 -23.81 -7.64 15.18
C GLY A 487 -22.45 -6.99 14.90
N ALA A 488 -22.06 -5.96 15.66
CA ALA A 488 -20.84 -5.20 15.45
C ALA A 488 -19.73 -5.53 16.46
N TYR A 489 -20.10 -6.04 17.63
CA TYR A 489 -19.18 -6.34 18.71
C TYR A 489 -19.52 -7.66 19.40
N VAL A 490 -18.51 -8.23 20.05
CA VAL A 490 -18.59 -9.41 20.91
C VAL A 490 -18.04 -9.07 22.28
N CYS A 491 -18.61 -9.66 23.33
CA CYS A 491 -18.03 -9.62 24.67
C CYS A 491 -17.28 -10.91 24.93
N ASP A 492 -15.96 -10.85 24.95
CA ASP A 492 -15.08 -11.99 25.17
C ASP A 492 -14.18 -11.75 26.39
N ASP A 493 -14.22 -12.66 27.36
CA ASP A 493 -13.59 -12.53 28.69
C ASP A 493 -13.82 -11.15 29.37
N GLY A 494 -15.03 -10.61 29.19
CA GLY A 494 -15.40 -9.27 29.70
C GLY A 494 -14.81 -8.10 28.91
N MET A 495 -14.10 -8.35 27.82
CA MET A 495 -13.61 -7.34 26.88
C MET A 495 -14.57 -7.19 25.69
N LEU A 496 -14.84 -5.95 25.29
CA LEU A 496 -15.65 -5.66 24.11
C LEU A 496 -14.73 -5.60 22.87
N CYS A 497 -14.86 -6.58 21.99
CA CYS A 497 -14.09 -6.68 20.75
C CYS A 497 -14.97 -6.51 19.51
N PRO A 498 -14.47 -5.99 18.38
CA PRO A 498 -15.18 -6.04 17.11
C PRO A 498 -15.55 -7.47 16.74
N THR A 499 -16.70 -7.67 16.09
CA THR A 499 -17.05 -8.99 15.54
C THR A 499 -15.95 -9.44 14.55
N GLY A 500 -15.45 -10.67 14.74
CA GLY A 500 -14.28 -11.22 14.04
C GLY A 500 -13.01 -11.29 14.90
N ASP A 501 -12.91 -10.48 15.95
CA ASP A 501 -11.78 -10.45 16.89
C ASP A 501 -12.10 -11.20 18.19
N TYR A 502 -11.04 -11.59 18.92
CA TYR A 502 -11.10 -12.34 20.19
C TYR A 502 -10.30 -11.60 21.28
N GLY A 503 -10.68 -11.80 22.53
CA GLY A 503 -10.01 -11.26 23.71
C GLY A 503 -8.83 -12.15 24.14
N CYS A 504 -7.68 -11.53 24.41
CA CYS A 504 -6.55 -12.19 25.04
C CYS A 504 -5.76 -11.18 25.87
N ALA A 505 -5.49 -11.50 27.14
CA ALA A 505 -4.63 -10.69 28.01
C ALA A 505 -5.07 -9.21 28.14
N GLY A 506 -6.37 -8.92 27.97
CA GLY A 506 -6.89 -7.55 27.99
C GLY A 506 -6.71 -6.76 26.68
N ALA A 507 -6.44 -7.44 25.56
CA ALA A 507 -6.44 -6.87 24.21
C ALA A 507 -7.32 -7.69 23.27
N CYS A 508 -7.94 -7.03 22.28
CA CYS A 508 -8.58 -7.71 21.16
C CYS A 508 -7.54 -8.06 20.10
N TYR A 509 -7.65 -9.23 19.49
CA TYR A 509 -6.79 -9.67 18.41
C TYR A 509 -7.59 -10.37 17.31
N SER A 510 -7.11 -10.25 16.07
CA SER A 510 -7.61 -11.03 14.94
C SER A 510 -6.91 -12.40 14.91
N PRO A 511 -7.66 -13.51 14.81
CA PRO A 511 -7.09 -14.86 14.81
C PRO A 511 -6.24 -15.14 13.55
N ASP A 512 -6.40 -14.32 12.50
CA ASP A 512 -5.61 -14.42 11.27
C ASP A 512 -4.18 -13.89 11.46
N SER A 513 -3.99 -13.02 12.44
CA SER A 513 -2.71 -12.37 12.73
C SER A 513 -2.04 -12.90 14.00
N TYR A 514 -2.83 -13.27 15.01
CA TYR A 514 -2.34 -13.68 16.33
C TYR A 514 -3.11 -14.89 16.88
N GLY A 515 -2.51 -15.60 17.82
CA GLY A 515 -3.17 -16.58 18.68
C GLY A 515 -3.15 -16.14 20.14
N CYS A 516 -3.91 -16.82 21.00
CA CYS A 516 -3.86 -16.63 22.45
C CYS A 516 -3.46 -17.93 23.14
N CYS A 517 -2.27 -17.96 23.76
CA CYS A 517 -1.78 -19.11 24.52
C CYS A 517 -1.59 -18.75 25.98
N ASN A 518 -2.33 -19.43 26.87
CA ASN A 518 -2.27 -19.23 28.33
C ASN A 518 -2.39 -17.75 28.74
N GLY A 519 -3.25 -16.98 28.06
CA GLY A 519 -3.44 -15.56 28.31
C GLY A 519 -2.29 -14.68 27.81
N ALA A 520 -1.50 -15.13 26.83
CA ALA A 520 -0.50 -14.34 26.13
C ALA A 520 -0.72 -14.39 24.61
N LEU A 521 -0.58 -13.24 23.94
CA LEU A 521 -0.65 -13.16 22.48
C LEU A 521 0.58 -13.83 21.85
N THR A 522 0.34 -14.69 20.86
CA THR A 522 1.36 -15.35 20.04
C THR A 522 1.12 -15.03 18.56
N ALA A 523 2.11 -15.28 17.69
CA ALA A 523 1.87 -15.16 16.25
C ALA A 523 0.89 -16.25 15.78
N ALA A 524 0.03 -15.94 14.81
CA ALA A 524 -0.90 -16.92 14.24
C ALA A 524 -0.17 -18.21 13.83
N GLY A 525 -0.77 -19.36 14.18
CA GLY A 525 -0.20 -20.69 13.89
C GLY A 525 0.94 -21.14 14.80
N GLN A 526 1.42 -20.31 15.74
CA GLN A 526 2.28 -20.78 16.82
C GLN A 526 1.42 -21.47 17.89
N GLY A 527 1.44 -22.80 17.89
CA GLY A 527 0.72 -23.61 18.86
C GLY A 527 1.13 -23.32 20.31
N CYS A 528 0.20 -23.57 21.22
CA CYS A 528 0.44 -23.71 22.65
C CYS A 528 0.87 -25.16 22.97
#